data_AF-A0A519TVJ0-F1
#
_entry.id   AF-A0A519TVJ0-F1
#
_cell.length_a   1.000
_cell.length_b   1.000
_cell.length_c   1.000
_cell.angle_alpha   90.00
_cell.angle_beta   90.00
_cell.angle_gamma   90.00
#
_symmetry.space_group_name_H-M   'P 1'
#
loop_
_entity.id
_entity.type
_entity.pdbx_description
1 polymer ?
#
loop_
_entity_poly.entity_id
_entity_poly.type
_entity_poly.pdbx_seq_one_letter_code
_entity_poly.pdbx_strand_id
1 'polypeptide(L)'
;MTLEARNLVTMMINGNFIDADGAKESIVIQELRIAVDPSEFIEICKGVERSGSWYAIPTLMALFKIKEPYSCKIAISNALEGIRSRLVWDSAFVERLFKLDFWKINWKASMERYLSFITIILNISNNVDNETLANNIICETDINISPYSTFGEMKVACKNWHFEKDLKEVISNAFQEASFLELIREMDLPESLETQFKRAIVGMKSDYLITILQLGVQYKELHIGISMAQCLNCNN
;
A
#
# COMPACT_ATOMS: atom_id res chain seq x y z
N MET A 1 10.70 -11.73 14.58
CA MET A 1 11.39 -10.94 13.54
C MET A 1 12.57 -11.73 12.96
N THR A 2 12.84 -11.65 11.65
CA THR A 2 14.03 -12.26 11.03
C THR A 2 15.35 -11.61 11.49
N LEU A 3 16.49 -12.32 11.36
CA LEU A 3 17.81 -11.79 11.71
C LEU A 3 18.18 -10.57 10.85
N GLU A 4 17.85 -10.62 9.56
CA GLU A 4 18.06 -9.51 8.63
C GLU A 4 17.30 -8.26 9.09
N ALA A 5 16.00 -8.37 9.33
CA ALA A 5 15.18 -7.27 9.80
C ALA A 5 15.66 -6.69 11.14
N ARG A 6 16.10 -7.54 12.08
CA ARG A 6 16.68 -7.09 13.36
C ARG A 6 17.92 -6.22 13.15
N ASN A 7 18.80 -6.63 12.24
CA ASN A 7 20.00 -5.85 11.91
C ASN A 7 19.63 -4.51 11.28
N LEU A 8 18.67 -4.49 10.36
CA LEU A 8 18.20 -3.26 9.72
C LEU A 8 17.56 -2.29 10.73
N VAL A 9 16.71 -2.78 11.63
CA VAL A 9 16.10 -1.98 12.71
C VAL A 9 17.18 -1.40 13.62
N THR A 10 18.18 -2.20 13.99
CA THR A 10 19.33 -1.72 14.80
C THR A 10 20.09 -0.60 14.08
N MET A 11 20.31 -0.74 12.77
CA MET A 11 20.94 0.31 11.96
C MET A 11 20.09 1.59 11.92
N MET A 12 18.77 1.48 11.80
CA MET A 12 17.85 2.62 11.83
C MET A 12 17.91 3.35 13.18
N ILE A 13 17.86 2.61 14.29
CA ILE A 13 17.93 3.16 15.65
C ILE A 13 19.25 3.92 15.86
N ASN A 14 20.36 3.36 15.38
CA ASN A 14 21.69 3.94 15.54
C ASN A 14 22.03 5.03 14.52
N GLY A 15 21.14 5.33 13.57
CA GLY A 15 21.37 6.35 12.54
C GLY A 15 22.36 5.94 11.43
N ASN A 16 22.63 4.64 11.29
CA ASN A 16 23.56 4.09 10.28
C ASN A 16 22.83 3.40 9.11
N PHE A 17 21.52 3.61 9.00
CA PHE A 17 20.70 2.98 7.96
C PHE A 17 20.90 3.66 6.60
N ILE A 18 21.23 2.87 5.59
CA ILE A 18 21.45 3.32 4.20
C ILE A 18 20.65 2.39 3.28
N ASP A 19 19.72 2.97 2.55
CA ASP A 19 18.81 2.25 1.66
C ASP A 19 18.59 3.05 0.37
N ALA A 20 19.54 2.93 -0.56
CA ALA A 20 19.54 3.73 -1.78
C ALA A 20 18.41 3.34 -2.75
N ASP A 21 17.90 2.10 -2.66
CA ASP A 21 16.89 1.53 -3.56
C ASP A 21 15.53 1.24 -2.87
N GLY A 22 15.42 1.51 -1.57
CA GLY A 22 14.19 1.29 -0.79
C GLY A 22 13.90 -0.19 -0.46
N ALA A 23 14.78 -1.11 -0.86
CA ALA A 23 14.55 -2.54 -0.70
C ALA A 23 14.66 -2.97 0.77
N LYS A 24 15.59 -2.37 1.52
CA LYS A 24 15.81 -2.73 2.93
C LYS A 24 14.67 -2.23 3.81
N GLU A 25 14.16 -1.05 3.53
CA GLU A 25 13.02 -0.49 4.25
C GLU A 25 11.76 -1.33 4.04
N SER A 26 11.54 -1.84 2.82
CA SER A 26 10.43 -2.74 2.53
C SER A 26 10.45 -4.00 3.41
N ILE A 27 11.64 -4.55 3.71
CA ILE A 27 11.80 -5.69 4.64
C ILE A 27 11.35 -5.31 6.06
N VAL A 28 11.75 -4.13 6.55
CA VAL A 28 11.37 -3.65 7.88
C VAL A 28 9.86 -3.39 7.97
N ILE A 29 9.27 -2.76 6.95
CA ILE A 29 7.82 -2.52 6.87
C ILE A 29 7.05 -3.84 6.82
N GLN A 30 7.56 -4.85 6.10
CA GLN A 30 6.92 -6.16 6.06
C GLN A 30 6.93 -6.84 7.43
N GLU A 31 8.05 -6.78 8.15
CA GLU A 31 8.18 -7.33 9.49
C GLU A 31 7.29 -6.60 10.50
N LEU A 32 7.12 -5.28 10.34
CA LEU A 32 6.17 -4.50 11.13
C LEU A 32 4.73 -5.03 11.02
N ARG A 33 4.30 -5.48 9.82
CA ARG A 33 2.94 -6.01 9.61
C ARG A 33 2.72 -7.34 10.30
N ILE A 34 3.69 -8.25 10.18
CA ILE A 34 3.58 -9.62 10.67
C ILE A 34 4.02 -9.79 12.12
N ALA A 35 4.63 -8.77 12.74
CA ALA A 35 5.05 -8.81 14.13
C ALA A 35 3.87 -9.10 15.07
N VAL A 36 3.96 -10.26 15.72
CA VAL A 36 3.00 -10.75 16.73
C VAL A 36 3.46 -10.37 18.14
N ASP A 37 4.77 -10.43 18.41
CA ASP A 37 5.33 -10.04 19.70
C ASP A 37 5.29 -8.51 19.88
N PRO A 38 4.65 -7.99 20.95
CA PRO A 38 4.58 -6.56 21.18
C PRO A 38 5.95 -5.89 21.37
N SER A 39 6.93 -6.59 21.94
CA SER A 39 8.26 -6.00 22.18
C SER A 39 9.01 -5.81 20.88
N GLU A 40 9.02 -6.83 20.02
CA GLU A 40 9.57 -6.73 18.65
C GLU A 40 8.85 -5.63 17.85
N PHE A 41 7.51 -5.58 17.91
CA PHE A 41 6.73 -4.55 17.22
C PHE A 41 7.14 -3.13 17.64
N ILE A 42 7.26 -2.89 18.95
CA ILE A 42 7.67 -1.60 19.51
C ILE A 42 9.10 -1.25 19.08
N GLU A 43 10.00 -2.23 19.02
CA GLU A 43 11.37 -2.03 18.55
C GLU A 43 11.42 -1.60 17.08
N ILE A 44 10.62 -2.26 16.21
CA ILE A 44 10.50 -1.89 14.80
C ILE A 44 9.97 -0.45 14.66
N CYS A 45 8.92 -0.09 15.42
CA CYS A 45 8.39 1.28 15.43
C CYS A 45 9.46 2.32 15.80
N LYS A 46 10.33 2.02 16.78
CA LYS A 46 11.45 2.92 17.14
C LYS A 46 12.47 3.07 16.01
N GLY A 47 12.77 1.99 15.29
CA GLY A 47 13.62 2.05 14.10
C GLY A 47 13.02 2.98 13.04
N VAL A 48 11.76 2.77 12.70
CA VAL A 48 11.02 3.59 11.72
C VAL A 48 10.92 5.06 12.13
N GLU A 49 10.64 5.34 13.41
CA GLU A 49 10.66 6.70 13.97
C GLU A 49 12.02 7.38 13.74
N ARG A 50 13.11 6.63 13.94
CA ARG A 50 14.48 7.14 13.84
C ARG A 50 14.95 7.31 12.41
N SER A 51 14.53 6.45 11.48
CA SER A 51 14.79 6.65 10.05
C SER A 51 14.05 7.88 9.52
N GLY A 52 12.86 8.16 10.06
CA GLY A 52 12.01 9.27 9.61
C GLY A 52 11.43 9.03 8.22
N SER A 53 11.37 7.77 7.77
CA SER A 53 10.88 7.47 6.44
C SER A 53 9.37 7.64 6.33
N TRP A 54 8.97 8.40 5.32
CA TRP A 54 7.58 8.61 4.99
C TRP A 54 6.92 7.38 4.35
N TYR A 55 7.70 6.45 3.78
CA TYR A 55 7.18 5.21 3.17
C TYR A 55 6.42 4.33 4.18
N ALA A 56 6.76 4.41 5.47
CA ALA A 56 6.11 3.64 6.53
C ALA A 56 4.76 4.23 7.01
N ILE A 57 4.45 5.50 6.68
CA ILE A 57 3.22 6.19 7.12
C ILE A 57 1.95 5.38 6.82
N PRO A 58 1.65 4.95 5.57
CA PRO A 58 0.42 4.22 5.26
C PRO A 58 0.26 2.94 6.09
N THR A 59 1.34 2.17 6.26
CA THR A 59 1.33 0.95 7.07
C THR A 59 1.09 1.26 8.54
N LEU A 60 1.76 2.27 9.11
CA LEU A 60 1.55 2.70 10.49
C LEU A 60 0.12 3.19 10.73
N MET A 61 -0.43 3.99 9.81
CA MET A 61 -1.80 4.50 9.88
C MET A 61 -2.83 3.36 9.85
N ALA A 62 -2.63 2.38 8.96
CA ALA A 62 -3.48 1.18 8.90
C ALA A 62 -3.35 0.35 10.19
N LEU A 63 -2.14 0.11 10.69
CA LEU A 63 -1.91 -0.64 11.93
C LEU A 63 -2.53 0.05 13.15
N PHE A 64 -2.53 1.38 13.20
CA PHE A 64 -3.16 2.13 14.28
C PHE A 64 -4.66 1.81 14.42
N LYS A 65 -5.35 1.57 13.29
CA LYS A 65 -6.77 1.21 13.25
C LYS A 65 -7.05 -0.22 13.74
N ILE A 66 -6.14 -1.17 13.49
CA ILE A 66 -6.42 -2.60 13.64
C ILE A 66 -5.64 -3.30 14.78
N LYS A 67 -4.55 -2.73 15.28
CA LYS A 67 -3.75 -3.36 16.36
C LYS A 67 -4.33 -3.09 17.73
N GLU A 68 -4.45 -4.11 18.57
CA GLU A 68 -5.18 -4.02 19.85
C GLU A 68 -4.36 -4.12 21.17
N PRO A 69 -3.02 -4.16 21.21
CA PRO A 69 -2.34 -3.66 22.41
C PRO A 69 -2.26 -2.13 22.37
N TYR A 70 -2.77 -1.45 23.39
CA TYR A 70 -2.66 0.01 23.52
C TYR A 70 -1.20 0.49 23.49
N SER A 71 -0.27 -0.30 24.05
CA SER A 71 1.17 -0.04 23.97
C SER A 71 1.69 0.03 22.54
N CYS A 72 1.19 -0.84 21.64
CA CYS A 72 1.53 -0.78 20.22
C CYS A 72 0.94 0.49 19.58
N LYS A 73 -0.29 0.90 19.94
CA LYS A 73 -0.86 2.17 19.45
C LYS A 73 0.00 3.37 19.86
N ILE A 74 0.50 3.42 21.09
CA ILE A 74 1.45 4.47 21.54
C ILE A 74 2.72 4.46 20.69
N ALA A 75 3.32 3.27 20.47
CA ALA A 75 4.53 3.16 19.67
C ALA A 75 4.32 3.63 18.21
N ILE A 76 3.17 3.30 17.62
CA ILE A 76 2.76 3.79 16.30
C ILE A 76 2.62 5.31 16.31
N SER A 77 1.94 5.89 17.30
CA SER A 77 1.77 7.35 17.42
C SER A 77 3.11 8.07 17.54
N ASN A 78 4.04 7.56 18.34
CA ASN A 78 5.38 8.11 18.47
C ASN A 78 6.15 8.04 17.15
N ALA A 79 6.07 6.91 16.44
CA ALA A 79 6.70 6.76 15.13
C ALA A 79 6.15 7.76 14.10
N LEU A 80 4.82 7.91 14.03
CA LEU A 80 4.17 8.86 13.13
C LEU A 80 4.56 10.31 13.46
N GLU A 81 4.60 10.70 14.73
CA GLU A 81 5.02 12.04 15.13
C GLU A 81 6.51 12.29 14.86
N GLY A 82 7.36 11.29 15.10
CA GLY A 82 8.79 11.32 14.77
C GLY A 82 9.02 11.53 13.27
N ILE A 83 8.29 10.81 12.41
CA ILE A 83 8.33 11.02 10.96
C ILE A 83 7.82 12.43 10.62
N ARG A 84 6.65 12.83 11.13
CA ARG A 84 6.03 14.14 10.85
C ARG A 84 6.98 15.29 11.12
N SER A 85 7.65 15.29 12.28
CA SER A 85 8.57 16.35 12.70
C SER A 85 9.81 16.52 11.80
N ARG A 86 10.11 15.54 10.94
CA ARG A 86 11.26 15.54 10.03
C ARG A 86 10.91 15.85 8.58
N LEU A 87 9.62 15.87 8.23
CA LEU A 87 9.17 16.18 6.88
C LEU A 87 9.27 17.68 6.62
N VAL A 88 10.23 18.07 5.77
CA VAL A 88 10.44 19.47 5.37
C VAL A 88 9.66 19.77 4.10
N TRP A 89 8.33 19.68 4.16
CA TRP A 89 7.40 19.91 3.05
C TRP A 89 6.33 20.97 3.41
N ASP A 90 5.49 21.33 2.44
CA ASP A 90 4.34 22.17 2.68
C ASP A 90 3.45 21.61 3.80
N SER A 91 3.16 22.43 4.82
CA SER A 91 2.43 22.01 6.01
C SER A 91 1.04 21.44 5.70
N ALA A 92 0.32 22.02 4.75
CA ALA A 92 -1.01 21.54 4.37
C ALA A 92 -0.93 20.18 3.67
N PHE A 93 0.13 19.93 2.91
CA PHE A 93 0.38 18.60 2.35
C PHE A 93 0.77 17.58 3.42
N VAL A 94 1.70 17.93 4.33
CA VAL A 94 2.10 17.06 5.45
C VAL A 94 0.87 16.65 6.27
N GLU A 95 0.02 17.60 6.66
CA GLU A 95 -1.19 17.30 7.42
C GLU A 95 -2.15 16.35 6.68
N ARG A 96 -2.17 16.35 5.34
CA ARG A 96 -2.97 15.37 4.58
C ARG A 96 -2.37 13.96 4.62
N LEU A 97 -1.05 13.81 4.60
CA LEU A 97 -0.38 12.51 4.68
C LEU A 97 -0.74 11.73 5.96
N PHE A 98 -1.05 12.44 7.05
CA PHE A 98 -1.42 11.81 8.33
C PHE A 98 -2.94 11.67 8.52
N LYS A 99 -3.73 11.79 7.46
CA LYS A 99 -5.17 11.48 7.47
C LYS A 99 -5.40 10.11 6.85
N LEU A 100 -6.21 9.27 7.49
CA LEU A 100 -6.54 7.93 7.00
C LEU A 100 -7.14 7.96 5.58
N ASP A 101 -8.07 8.87 5.33
CA ASP A 101 -8.75 8.96 4.04
C ASP A 101 -7.82 9.35 2.89
N PHE A 102 -6.65 9.94 3.16
CA PHE A 102 -5.65 10.22 2.11
C PHE A 102 -5.14 8.92 1.46
N TRP A 103 -5.01 7.86 2.26
CA TRP A 103 -4.43 6.59 1.84
C TRP A 103 -5.45 5.66 1.17
N LYS A 104 -6.75 5.94 1.29
CA LYS A 104 -7.77 5.24 0.53
C LYS A 104 -7.54 5.42 -0.97
N ILE A 105 -7.88 4.40 -1.76
CA ILE A 105 -7.84 4.49 -3.22
C ILE A 105 -9.00 5.37 -3.65
N ASN A 106 -8.74 6.47 -4.35
CA ASN A 106 -9.80 7.30 -4.93
C ASN A 106 -10.10 6.75 -6.33
N TRP A 107 -11.25 6.10 -6.47
CA TRP A 107 -11.63 5.42 -7.70
C TRP A 107 -12.43 6.35 -8.63
N LYS A 108 -12.03 6.39 -9.91
CA LYS A 108 -12.56 7.30 -10.92
C LYS A 108 -13.10 6.59 -12.16
N ALA A 109 -12.61 5.38 -12.43
CA ALA A 109 -13.05 4.59 -13.58
C ALA A 109 -14.46 4.00 -13.37
N SER A 110 -14.98 3.30 -14.40
CA SER A 110 -16.32 2.71 -14.35
C SER A 110 -16.46 1.64 -13.27
N MET A 111 -17.71 1.33 -12.90
CA MET A 111 -18.03 0.28 -11.93
C MET A 111 -17.59 -1.11 -12.42
N GLU A 112 -17.66 -1.37 -13.73
CA GLU A 112 -17.17 -2.63 -14.33
C GLU A 112 -15.66 -2.79 -14.11
N ARG A 113 -14.88 -1.72 -14.31
CA ARG A 113 -13.44 -1.74 -14.04
C ARG A 113 -13.15 -1.90 -12.55
N TYR A 114 -13.99 -1.32 -11.69
CA TYR A 114 -13.87 -1.50 -10.26
C TYR A 114 -14.14 -2.94 -9.80
N LEU A 115 -15.15 -3.60 -10.39
CA LEU A 115 -15.41 -5.02 -10.18
C LEU A 115 -14.21 -5.87 -10.60
N SER A 116 -13.58 -5.55 -11.73
CA SER A 116 -12.34 -6.20 -12.17
C SER A 116 -11.20 -5.99 -11.17
N PHE A 117 -11.00 -4.76 -10.69
CA PHE A 117 -9.99 -4.43 -9.69
C PHE A 117 -10.16 -5.25 -8.41
N ILE A 118 -11.37 -5.24 -7.80
CA ILE A 118 -11.66 -6.05 -6.61
C ILE A 118 -11.40 -7.53 -6.91
N THR A 119 -11.90 -8.03 -8.05
CA THR A 119 -11.76 -9.45 -8.41
C THR A 119 -10.30 -9.87 -8.58
N ILE A 120 -9.43 -9.01 -9.11
CA ILE A 120 -7.98 -9.27 -9.17
C ILE A 120 -7.44 -9.45 -7.76
N ILE A 121 -7.75 -8.53 -6.83
CA ILE A 121 -7.31 -8.60 -5.43
C ILE A 121 -7.77 -9.89 -4.76
N LEU A 122 -9.04 -10.27 -4.94
CA LEU A 122 -9.57 -11.53 -4.39
C LEU A 122 -8.75 -12.73 -4.87
N ASN A 123 -8.47 -12.82 -6.16
CA ASN A 123 -7.71 -13.93 -6.74
C ASN A 123 -6.26 -14.00 -6.24
N ILE A 124 -5.58 -12.86 -6.05
CA ILE A 124 -4.20 -12.84 -5.54
C ILE A 124 -4.13 -12.98 -4.01
N SER A 125 -5.19 -12.61 -3.28
CA SER A 125 -5.23 -12.68 -1.82
C SER A 125 -5.38 -14.09 -1.27
N ASN A 126 -5.90 -15.01 -2.09
CA ASN A 126 -6.22 -16.39 -1.69
C ASN A 126 -7.06 -16.47 -0.39
N ASN A 127 -7.97 -15.50 -0.19
CA ASN A 127 -8.86 -15.46 0.97
C ASN A 127 -10.03 -16.45 0.79
N VAL A 128 -10.44 -17.09 1.89
CA VAL A 128 -11.54 -18.07 1.88
C VAL A 128 -12.91 -17.37 1.82
N ASP A 129 -13.03 -16.16 2.36
CA ASP A 129 -14.26 -15.35 2.35
C ASP A 129 -14.12 -14.13 1.43
N ASN A 130 -14.34 -14.39 0.14
CA ASN A 130 -14.21 -13.39 -0.91
C ASN A 130 -15.26 -12.27 -0.83
N GLU A 131 -16.47 -12.55 -0.32
CA GLU A 131 -17.54 -11.54 -0.30
C GLU A 131 -17.30 -10.52 0.82
N THR A 132 -16.92 -10.98 2.01
CA THR A 132 -16.56 -10.07 3.11
C THR A 132 -15.34 -9.23 2.74
N LEU A 133 -14.31 -9.86 2.16
CA LEU A 133 -13.11 -9.13 1.72
C LEU A 133 -13.46 -8.08 0.65
N ALA A 134 -14.29 -8.42 -0.33
CA ALA A 134 -14.71 -7.47 -1.36
C ALA A 134 -15.41 -6.25 -0.77
N ASN A 135 -16.33 -6.44 0.17
CA ASN A 135 -17.03 -5.34 0.83
C ASN A 135 -16.08 -4.50 1.72
N ASN A 136 -15.07 -5.12 2.34
CA ASN A 136 -14.05 -4.36 3.06
C ASN A 136 -13.17 -3.53 2.10
N ILE A 137 -12.86 -4.03 0.91
CA ILE A 137 -12.15 -3.25 -0.13
C ILE A 137 -12.98 -2.02 -0.53
N ILE A 138 -14.31 -2.16 -0.64
CA ILE A 138 -15.22 -1.04 -0.91
C ILE A 138 -15.10 0.02 0.18
N CYS A 139 -15.14 -0.35 1.46
CA CYS A 139 -15.00 0.58 2.58
C CYS A 139 -13.67 1.36 2.60
N GLU A 140 -12.61 0.74 2.07
CA GLU A 140 -11.26 1.31 1.98
C GLU A 140 -10.96 1.99 0.63
N THR A 141 -11.99 2.13 -0.21
CA THR A 141 -11.95 2.87 -1.47
C THR A 141 -12.89 4.07 -1.38
N ASP A 142 -12.43 5.25 -1.79
CA ASP A 142 -13.28 6.42 -2.01
C ASP A 142 -13.94 6.29 -3.38
N ILE A 143 -15.14 5.69 -3.38
CA ILE A 143 -15.97 5.42 -4.56
C ILE A 143 -17.45 5.53 -4.19
N ASN A 144 -18.25 6.09 -5.10
CA ASN A 144 -19.71 6.08 -4.96
C ASN A 144 -20.30 4.87 -5.67
N ILE A 145 -20.81 3.90 -4.90
CA ILE A 145 -21.43 2.68 -5.45
C ILE A 145 -22.97 2.75 -5.55
N SER A 146 -23.60 3.88 -5.23
CA SER A 146 -25.06 4.01 -5.32
C SER A 146 -25.59 3.67 -6.73
N PRO A 147 -26.70 2.92 -6.86
CA PRO A 147 -27.64 2.50 -5.81
C PRO A 147 -27.30 1.17 -5.10
N TYR A 148 -26.12 0.61 -5.38
CA TYR A 148 -25.68 -0.65 -4.77
C TYR A 148 -25.19 -0.42 -3.34
N SER A 149 -25.25 -1.47 -2.53
CA SER A 149 -24.75 -1.48 -1.15
C SER A 149 -23.64 -2.52 -0.94
N THR A 150 -23.53 -3.51 -1.82
CA THR A 150 -22.57 -4.61 -1.68
C THR A 150 -21.90 -4.98 -3.01
N PHE A 151 -20.74 -5.63 -2.92
CA PHE A 151 -20.05 -6.19 -4.07
C PHE A 151 -20.93 -7.17 -4.87
N GLY A 152 -21.63 -8.07 -4.20
CA GLY A 152 -22.57 -9.01 -4.85
C GLY A 152 -23.66 -8.32 -5.66
N GLU A 153 -24.24 -7.23 -5.16
CA GLU A 153 -25.24 -6.44 -5.89
C GLU A 153 -24.66 -5.80 -7.16
N MET A 154 -23.47 -5.19 -7.04
CA MET A 154 -22.76 -4.60 -8.17
C MET A 154 -22.49 -5.65 -9.26
N LYS A 155 -22.03 -6.84 -8.86
CA LYS A 155 -21.72 -7.94 -9.77
C LYS A 155 -22.93 -8.42 -10.57
N VAL A 156 -24.12 -8.43 -9.97
CA VAL A 156 -25.37 -8.81 -10.66
C VAL A 156 -25.86 -7.70 -11.59
N ALA A 157 -25.69 -6.44 -11.20
CA ALA A 157 -26.19 -5.29 -11.96
C ALA A 157 -25.33 -4.93 -13.17
N CYS A 158 -24.01 -5.04 -13.07
CA CYS A 158 -23.05 -4.70 -14.12
C CYS A 158 -22.91 -5.80 -15.18
N LYS A 159 -23.91 -5.93 -16.07
CA LYS A 159 -23.96 -6.97 -17.11
C LYS A 159 -22.86 -6.85 -18.19
N ASN A 160 -22.27 -5.68 -18.37
CA ASN A 160 -21.20 -5.42 -19.34
C ASN A 160 -19.79 -5.56 -18.74
N TRP A 161 -19.68 -6.25 -17.60
CA TRP A 161 -18.39 -6.49 -16.97
C TRP A 161 -17.56 -7.51 -17.74
N HIS A 162 -16.38 -7.10 -18.21
CA HIS A 162 -15.47 -7.90 -19.04
C HIS A 162 -14.15 -8.17 -18.33
N PHE A 163 -14.19 -9.02 -17.29
CA PHE A 163 -13.02 -9.33 -16.47
C PHE A 163 -11.77 -9.76 -17.28
N GLU A 164 -11.92 -10.64 -18.27
CA GLU A 164 -10.78 -11.10 -19.08
C GLU A 164 -10.09 -9.99 -19.87
N LYS A 165 -10.87 -9.00 -20.33
CA LYS A 165 -10.34 -7.85 -21.06
C LYS A 165 -9.53 -6.97 -20.12
N ASP A 166 -10.10 -6.65 -18.96
CA ASP A 166 -9.44 -5.82 -17.95
C ASP A 166 -8.18 -6.49 -17.40
N LEU A 167 -8.21 -7.81 -17.16
CA LEU A 167 -7.04 -8.57 -16.74
C LEU A 167 -5.92 -8.53 -17.79
N LYS A 168 -6.25 -8.65 -19.08
CA LYS A 168 -5.27 -8.51 -20.17
C LYS A 168 -4.66 -7.10 -20.21
N GLU A 169 -5.46 -6.07 -19.94
CA GLU A 169 -4.98 -4.69 -19.86
C GLU A 169 -3.97 -4.52 -18.71
N VAL A 170 -4.28 -5.05 -17.51
CA VAL A 170 -3.36 -5.02 -16.36
C VAL A 170 -2.03 -5.72 -16.69
N ILE A 171 -2.10 -6.93 -17.25
CA ILE A 171 -0.91 -7.69 -17.62
C ILE A 171 -0.10 -6.95 -18.69
N SER A 172 -0.76 -6.41 -19.72
CA SER A 172 -0.09 -5.65 -20.78
C SER A 172 0.58 -4.39 -20.24
N ASN A 173 -0.08 -3.67 -19.33
CA ASN A 173 0.47 -2.47 -18.72
C ASN A 173 1.70 -2.79 -17.86
N ALA A 174 1.64 -3.88 -17.10
CA ALA A 174 2.78 -4.37 -16.32
C ALA A 174 4.01 -4.69 -17.18
N PHE A 175 3.82 -5.38 -18.32
CA PHE A 175 4.91 -5.65 -19.26
C PHE A 175 5.48 -4.37 -19.87
N GLN A 176 4.61 -3.42 -20.26
CA GLN A 176 5.04 -2.14 -20.81
C GLN A 176 5.85 -1.32 -19.81
N GLU A 177 5.43 -1.25 -18.55
CA GLU A 177 6.16 -0.51 -17.51
C GLU A 177 7.52 -1.14 -17.24
N ALA A 178 7.61 -2.48 -17.18
CA ALA A 178 8.88 -3.19 -17.00
C ALA A 178 9.85 -2.91 -18.17
N SER A 179 9.40 -3.06 -19.41
CA SER A 179 10.24 -2.79 -20.59
C SER A 179 10.64 -1.32 -20.70
N PHE A 180 9.76 -0.39 -20.32
CA PHE A 180 10.08 1.04 -20.31
C PHE A 180 11.14 1.39 -19.25
N LEU A 181 11.05 0.79 -18.06
CA LEU A 181 12.03 0.97 -17.00
C LEU A 181 13.41 0.40 -17.37
N GLU A 182 13.45 -0.74 -18.05
CA GLU A 182 14.70 -1.28 -18.60
C GLU A 182 15.31 -0.33 -19.63
N LEU A 183 14.50 0.19 -20.55
CA LEU A 183 14.96 1.16 -21.55
C LEU A 183 15.50 2.44 -20.90
N ILE A 184 14.82 2.99 -19.88
CA ILE A 184 15.31 4.15 -19.12
C ILE A 184 16.69 3.88 -18.52
N ARG A 185 16.88 2.70 -17.92
CA ARG A 185 18.16 2.29 -17.31
C ARG A 185 19.26 2.12 -18.36
N GLU A 186 18.95 1.50 -19.49
CA GLU A 186 19.91 1.32 -20.59
C GLU A 186 20.32 2.65 -21.23
N MET A 187 19.38 3.61 -21.30
CA MET A 187 19.61 4.92 -21.90
C MET A 187 20.12 5.99 -20.91
N ASP A 188 20.32 5.63 -19.64
CA ASP A 188 20.69 6.54 -18.54
C ASP A 188 19.81 7.80 -18.50
N LEU A 189 18.51 7.63 -18.79
CA LEU A 189 17.57 8.73 -18.83
C LEU A 189 17.11 9.10 -17.41
N PRO A 190 17.15 10.38 -17.02
CA PRO A 190 16.67 10.79 -15.71
C PRO A 190 15.14 10.68 -15.65
N GLU A 191 14.62 9.83 -14.77
CA GLU A 191 13.18 9.79 -14.48
C GLU A 191 12.77 11.07 -13.73
N SER A 192 11.66 11.70 -14.14
CA SER A 192 11.19 12.92 -13.48
C SER A 192 10.79 12.66 -12.02
N LEU A 193 11.08 13.62 -11.13
CA LEU A 193 10.68 13.56 -9.71
C LEU A 193 9.16 13.38 -9.54
N GLU A 194 8.37 13.93 -10.45
CA GLU A 194 6.91 13.77 -10.44
C GLU A 194 6.49 12.32 -10.71
N THR A 195 7.12 11.66 -11.68
CA THR A 195 6.85 10.24 -11.99
C THR A 195 7.24 9.36 -10.80
N GLN A 196 8.42 9.58 -10.22
CA GLN A 196 8.88 8.85 -9.04
C GLN A 196 7.91 9.02 -7.86
N PHE A 197 7.48 10.26 -7.60
CA PHE A 197 6.52 10.57 -6.55
C PHE A 197 5.16 9.90 -6.78
N LYS A 198 4.63 9.94 -8.01
CA LYS A 198 3.37 9.26 -8.37
C LYS A 198 3.47 7.75 -8.13
N ARG A 199 4.55 7.10 -8.58
CA ARG A 199 4.78 5.66 -8.37
C ARG A 199 4.88 5.33 -6.89
N ALA A 200 5.62 6.12 -6.11
CA ALA A 200 5.74 5.96 -4.67
C ALA A 200 4.37 6.02 -3.97
N ILE A 201 3.54 7.02 -4.29
CA ILE A 201 2.19 7.14 -3.73
C ILE A 201 1.31 5.95 -4.08
N VAL A 202 1.36 5.43 -5.31
CA VAL A 202 0.60 4.24 -5.72
C VAL A 202 1.00 3.02 -4.87
N GLY A 203 2.29 2.75 -4.72
CA GLY A 203 2.80 1.67 -3.88
C GLY A 203 2.38 1.83 -2.42
N MET A 204 2.51 3.03 -1.88
CA MET A 204 2.09 3.36 -0.51
C MET A 204 0.58 3.20 -0.26
N LYS A 205 -0.26 3.41 -1.27
CA LYS A 205 -1.70 3.08 -1.17
C LYS A 205 -1.95 1.58 -1.18
N SER A 206 -1.20 0.82 -1.99
CA SER A 206 -1.21 -0.65 -1.94
C SER A 206 -0.79 -1.14 -0.55
N ASP A 207 0.21 -0.50 0.06
CA ASP A 207 0.68 -0.79 1.41
C ASP A 207 -0.38 -0.59 2.47
N TYR A 208 -1.05 0.56 2.42
CA TYR A 208 -2.20 0.84 3.28
C TYR A 208 -3.26 -0.26 3.13
N LEU A 209 -3.68 -0.55 1.89
CA LEU A 209 -4.77 -1.48 1.62
C LEU A 209 -4.45 -2.91 2.08
N ILE A 210 -3.25 -3.41 1.78
CA ILE A 210 -2.81 -4.74 2.24
C ILE A 210 -2.81 -4.81 3.77
N THR A 211 -2.34 -3.75 4.43
CA THR A 211 -2.21 -3.72 5.88
C THR A 211 -3.58 -3.66 6.57
N ILE A 212 -4.44 -2.73 6.14
CA ILE A 212 -5.74 -2.49 6.79
C ILE A 212 -6.68 -3.70 6.61
N LEU A 213 -6.60 -4.37 5.46
CA LEU A 213 -7.37 -5.58 5.17
C LEU A 213 -6.73 -6.86 5.71
N GLN A 214 -5.54 -6.75 6.33
CA GLN A 214 -4.80 -7.89 6.89
C GLN A 214 -4.55 -9.00 5.86
N LEU A 215 -4.23 -8.63 4.61
CA LEU A 215 -3.93 -9.61 3.55
C LEU A 215 -2.61 -10.32 3.86
N GLY A 216 -2.55 -11.63 3.55
CA GLY A 216 -1.57 -12.59 4.08
C GLY A 216 -0.09 -12.38 3.74
N VAL A 217 0.73 -13.42 4.00
CA VAL A 217 2.21 -13.36 4.01
C VAL A 217 2.89 -13.13 2.65
N GLN A 218 2.16 -13.26 1.53
CA GLN A 218 2.67 -13.04 0.16
C GLN A 218 2.64 -11.55 -0.21
N TYR A 219 3.26 -10.73 0.64
CA TYR A 219 3.19 -9.28 0.54
C TYR A 219 3.72 -8.76 -0.80
N LYS A 220 4.82 -9.32 -1.29
CA LYS A 220 5.46 -8.83 -2.52
C LYS A 220 4.53 -9.02 -3.73
N GLU A 221 3.94 -10.20 -3.85
CA GLU A 221 3.00 -10.55 -4.91
C GLU A 221 1.73 -9.70 -4.81
N LEU A 222 1.21 -9.50 -3.59
CA LEU A 222 0.05 -8.64 -3.34
C LEU A 222 0.32 -7.19 -3.68
N HIS A 223 1.46 -6.64 -3.24
CA HIS A 223 1.85 -5.27 -3.49
C HIS A 223 1.99 -5.02 -5.00
N ILE A 224 2.67 -5.93 -5.70
CA ILE A 224 2.82 -5.86 -7.16
C ILE A 224 1.44 -5.93 -7.84
N GLY A 225 0.63 -6.95 -7.50
CA GLY A 225 -0.67 -7.17 -8.13
C GLY A 225 -1.64 -6.00 -7.92
N ILE A 226 -1.73 -5.47 -6.69
CA ILE A 226 -2.59 -4.32 -6.38
C ILE A 226 -2.08 -3.06 -7.08
N SER A 227 -0.76 -2.81 -7.06
CA SER A 227 -0.18 -1.62 -7.71
C SER A 227 -0.42 -1.64 -9.22
N MET A 228 -0.27 -2.79 -9.87
CA MET A 228 -0.57 -2.97 -11.29
C MET A 228 -2.07 -2.81 -11.58
N ALA A 229 -2.94 -3.40 -10.75
CA ALA A 229 -4.38 -3.33 -10.95
C ALA A 229 -4.93 -1.89 -10.85
N GLN A 230 -4.21 -0.97 -10.18
CA GLN A 230 -4.58 0.45 -10.16
C GLN A 230 -4.51 1.12 -11.54
N CYS A 231 -3.88 0.51 -12.57
CA CYS A 231 -3.96 1.03 -13.94
C CYS A 231 -5.41 1.06 -14.48
N LEU A 232 -6.29 0.18 -13.97
CA LEU A 232 -7.71 0.17 -14.30
C LEU A 232 -8.45 1.42 -13.80
N ASN A 233 -7.85 2.18 -12.88
CA ASN A 233 -8.39 3.43 -12.34
C ASN A 233 -8.10 4.66 -13.23
N CYS A 234 -7.53 4.46 -14.41
CA CYS A 234 -7.40 5.52 -15.40
C CYS A 234 -8.73 5.69 -16.16
N ASN A 235 -9.17 6.95 -16.30
CA ASN A 235 -10.26 7.29 -17.20
C ASN A 235 -9.74 7.12 -18.64
N ASN A 236 -10.25 6.11 -19.35
CA ASN A 236 -10.18 6.08 -20.81
C ASN A 236 -11.33 6.89 -21.39
#